data_AF-A0A1I8MER7-F1
#
_entry.id   AF-A0A1I8MER7-F1
#
_cell.length_a   1.000
_cell.length_b   1.000
_cell.length_c   1.000
_cell.angle_alpha   90.00
_cell.angle_beta   90.00
_cell.angle_gamma   90.00
#
_symmetry.space_group_name_H-M   'P 1'
#
loop_
_entity.id
_entity.type
_entity.pdbx_description
1 polymer ?
#
loop_
_entity_poly.entity_id
_entity_poly.type
_entity_poly.pdbx_seq_one_letter_code
_entity_poly.pdbx_strand_id
1 'polypeptide(L)'
;MDFIFECFYTDTLDKISRNGLQDRSSRRDVLDHLNAIIGGCSDGQNMHTEEVARIAVLSAVRYHREQKDANGDVCLMGKYHNILYIALRTCWDWGVRDSAVVVVLLEEIYACEKTFERIFLGALFGPNAPHFIAGWRSDFRDQDENTRAMVYFLHHATSLDMTLPCWIARYEQERMVKFIDIPIESCGRSSPLRVALQASAPDLLLILLRYGANPNPPDGGSSAVLALLDKLTENGRNYVYQNVSCLQILLRNIPMIELPYKPIIYSTRREMFFERYGRLLIDKIIPKEQVYGVMSLRHLCRCRIRDLLRHNGQLPDGIDTLRLPRRLQRYIDLMEEIEGPDKDKDNDDDDDFPTTSRASQKKKVTKKGTTLESAKILKPIEEEDRPITSLAATTARMEPTPVVVVTEPVATTEASDAVNVTNTSTELSTTTTAITDTTTTTTTTLEEQEQQLDQQLQTISISESKEEEDVVVSISEVKEGDAVEMPAPSTSPDAEDEDNDATPVVIFDKPFSL
;
A
#
# COMPACT_ATOMS: atom_id res chain seq x y z
N MET A 1 -12.47 -13.18 35.74
CA MET A 1 -12.28 -11.98 34.90
C MET A 1 -13.25 -11.97 33.74
N ASP A 2 -13.31 -13.06 32.96
CA ASP A 2 -14.28 -13.27 31.89
C ASP A 2 -15.72 -12.87 32.27
N PHE A 3 -16.19 -13.34 33.43
CA PHE A 3 -17.52 -13.00 33.95
C PHE A 3 -17.78 -11.49 34.11
N ILE A 4 -16.76 -10.69 34.48
CA ILE A 4 -16.92 -9.23 34.66
C ILE A 4 -17.20 -8.57 33.31
N PHE A 5 -16.45 -8.96 32.27
CA PHE A 5 -16.63 -8.40 30.94
C PHE A 5 -17.89 -8.93 30.25
N GLU A 6 -18.26 -10.19 30.49
CA GLU A 6 -19.55 -10.73 30.06
C GLU A 6 -20.72 -9.94 30.66
N CYS A 7 -20.71 -9.69 31.98
CA CYS A 7 -21.69 -8.85 32.64
C CYS A 7 -21.68 -7.42 32.08
N PHE A 8 -20.49 -6.83 31.88
CA PHE A 8 -20.37 -5.49 31.31
C PHE A 8 -21.05 -5.39 29.95
N TYR A 9 -20.72 -6.28 29.01
CA TYR A 9 -21.29 -6.21 27.66
C TYR A 9 -22.78 -6.50 27.65
N THR A 10 -23.25 -7.47 28.44
CA THR A 10 -24.68 -7.78 28.56
C THR A 10 -25.45 -6.61 29.17
N ASP A 11 -25.05 -6.14 30.36
CA ASP A 11 -25.76 -5.10 31.10
C ASP A 11 -25.71 -3.72 30.41
N THR A 12 -24.60 -3.43 29.72
CA THR A 12 -24.42 -2.17 28.98
C THR A 12 -25.23 -2.20 27.70
N LEU A 13 -25.11 -3.26 26.89
CA LEU A 13 -25.79 -3.33 25.62
C LEU A 13 -27.30 -3.50 25.77
N ASP A 14 -27.81 -4.17 26.80
CA ASP A 14 -29.26 -4.29 27.03
C ASP A 14 -29.94 -2.94 27.25
N LYS A 15 -29.22 -1.95 27.80
CA LYS A 15 -29.72 -0.59 28.03
C LYS A 15 -29.62 0.31 26.80
N ILE A 16 -28.82 -0.08 25.81
CA ILE A 16 -28.58 0.71 24.60
C ILE A 16 -29.54 0.27 23.49
N SER A 17 -30.10 1.24 22.77
CA SER A 17 -30.94 0.96 21.59
C SER A 17 -30.11 0.30 20.48
N ARG A 18 -30.75 -0.39 19.54
CA ARG A 18 -30.02 -1.09 18.46
C ARG A 18 -29.01 -0.19 17.71
N ASN A 19 -29.34 1.08 17.51
CA ASN A 19 -28.48 2.04 16.80
C ASN A 19 -27.68 2.95 17.75
N GLY A 20 -27.76 2.74 19.07
CA GLY A 20 -27.13 3.62 20.06
C GLY A 20 -25.60 3.56 20.10
N LEU A 21 -24.95 2.79 19.23
CA LEU A 21 -23.49 2.81 19.02
C LEU A 21 -23.10 3.30 17.61
N GLN A 22 -24.04 3.90 16.87
CA GLN A 22 -23.78 4.41 15.52
C GLN A 22 -22.95 5.70 15.56
N ASP A 23 -23.21 6.56 16.54
CA ASP A 23 -22.49 7.80 16.74
C ASP A 23 -21.20 7.59 17.54
N ARG A 24 -20.21 8.42 17.23
CA ARG A 24 -18.89 8.38 17.85
C ARG A 24 -18.93 8.70 19.35
N SER A 25 -19.79 9.63 19.77
CA SER A 25 -19.97 9.99 21.18
C SER A 25 -20.38 8.81 22.03
N SER A 26 -21.46 8.10 21.65
CA SER A 26 -21.95 6.96 22.43
C SER A 26 -20.94 5.82 22.50
N ARG A 27 -20.18 5.57 21.41
CA ARG A 27 -19.08 4.59 21.46
C ARG A 27 -17.97 5.00 22.42
N ARG A 28 -17.65 6.30 22.45
CA ARG A 28 -16.63 6.83 23.35
C ARG A 28 -17.05 6.75 24.82
N ASP A 29 -18.32 7.00 25.12
CA ASP A 29 -18.85 6.83 26.47
C ASP A 29 -18.74 5.38 26.96
N VAL A 30 -19.06 4.41 26.09
CA VAL A 30 -18.89 2.98 26.41
C VAL A 30 -17.41 2.60 26.54
N LEU A 31 -16.56 3.13 25.67
CA LEU A 31 -15.11 2.92 25.72
C LEU A 31 -14.49 3.48 27.01
N ASP A 32 -14.88 4.68 27.43
CA ASP A 32 -14.40 5.32 28.66
C ASP A 32 -14.79 4.50 29.89
N HIS A 33 -16.01 3.96 29.92
CA HIS A 33 -16.44 3.04 30.98
C HIS A 33 -15.66 1.73 30.95
N LEU A 34 -15.45 1.14 29.77
CA LEU A 34 -14.66 -0.08 29.61
C LEU A 34 -13.20 0.12 30.05
N ASN A 35 -12.59 1.25 29.69
CA ASN A 35 -11.24 1.61 30.09
C ASN A 35 -11.10 1.76 31.62
N ALA A 36 -12.11 2.34 32.29
CA ALA A 36 -12.15 2.41 33.75
C ALA A 36 -12.24 1.01 34.40
N ILE A 37 -13.02 0.09 33.81
CA ILE A 37 -13.12 -1.30 34.30
C ILE A 37 -11.80 -2.04 34.10
N ILE A 38 -11.16 -1.89 32.94
CA ILE A 38 -9.86 -2.51 32.65
C ILE A 38 -8.81 -2.04 33.67
N GLY A 39 -8.71 -0.73 33.91
CA GLY A 39 -7.81 -0.16 34.92
C GLY A 39 -8.12 -0.69 36.32
N GLY A 40 -9.37 -0.64 36.75
CA GLY A 40 -9.78 -1.12 38.07
C GLY A 40 -9.54 -2.62 38.29
N CYS A 41 -9.73 -3.45 37.26
CA CYS A 41 -9.46 -4.88 37.35
C CYS A 41 -7.95 -5.18 37.36
N SER A 42 -7.16 -4.43 36.59
CA SER A 42 -5.69 -4.51 36.60
C SER A 42 -5.15 -4.25 38.00
N ASP A 43 -5.60 -3.16 38.64
CA ASP A 43 -5.20 -2.78 40.00
C ASP A 43 -5.70 -3.79 41.05
N GLY A 44 -6.97 -4.18 40.97
CA GLY A 44 -7.61 -5.05 41.97
C GLY A 44 -7.11 -6.50 41.95
N GLN A 45 -6.66 -7.00 40.80
CA GLN A 45 -6.16 -8.37 40.65
C GLN A 45 -4.65 -8.46 40.46
N ASN A 46 -3.95 -7.32 40.49
CA ASN A 46 -2.51 -7.23 40.27
C ASN A 46 -2.08 -7.90 38.96
N MET A 47 -2.83 -7.63 37.89
CA MET A 47 -2.59 -8.14 36.53
C MET A 47 -2.11 -7.01 35.63
N HIS A 48 -1.32 -7.32 34.60
CA HIS A 48 -0.91 -6.32 33.62
C HIS A 48 -2.13 -5.83 32.82
N THR A 49 -2.22 -4.52 32.57
CA THR A 49 -3.36 -3.89 31.88
C THR A 49 -3.62 -4.51 30.50
N GLU A 50 -2.56 -4.84 29.77
CA GLU A 50 -2.61 -5.55 28.49
C GLU A 50 -3.35 -6.89 28.59
N GLU A 51 -3.09 -7.69 29.64
CA GLU A 51 -3.70 -9.00 29.81
C GLU A 51 -5.20 -8.86 30.10
N VAL A 52 -5.57 -7.86 30.89
CA VAL A 52 -6.97 -7.52 31.16
C VAL A 52 -7.68 -7.04 29.89
N ALA A 53 -7.03 -6.18 29.10
CA ALA A 53 -7.56 -5.70 27.82
C ALA A 53 -7.76 -6.85 26.83
N ARG A 54 -6.84 -7.82 26.79
CA ARG A 54 -6.97 -9.05 25.99
C ARG A 54 -8.23 -9.83 26.34
N ILE A 55 -8.51 -10.01 27.64
CA ILE A 55 -9.72 -10.69 28.12
C ILE A 55 -10.98 -9.90 27.75
N ALA A 56 -10.93 -8.57 27.86
CA ALA A 56 -12.04 -7.69 27.47
C ALA A 56 -12.38 -7.80 25.98
N VAL A 57 -11.35 -7.85 25.11
CA VAL A 57 -11.51 -8.01 23.65
C VAL A 57 -12.10 -9.38 23.30
N LEU A 58 -11.55 -10.47 23.86
CA LEU A 58 -12.08 -11.81 23.63
C LEU A 58 -13.52 -11.96 24.13
N SER A 59 -13.86 -11.30 25.24
CA SER A 59 -15.23 -11.28 25.76
C SER A 59 -16.19 -10.54 24.83
N ALA A 60 -15.75 -9.47 24.15
CA ALA A 60 -16.56 -8.79 23.13
C ALA A 60 -16.82 -9.68 21.91
N VAL A 61 -15.77 -10.38 21.44
CA VAL A 61 -15.89 -11.35 20.33
C VAL A 61 -16.84 -12.49 20.69
N ARG A 62 -16.70 -13.06 21.89
CA ARG A 62 -17.59 -14.10 22.41
C ARG A 62 -19.04 -13.62 22.48
N TYR A 63 -19.27 -12.43 23.05
CA TYR A 63 -20.61 -11.83 23.10
C TYR A 63 -21.20 -11.69 21.70
N HIS A 64 -20.44 -11.16 20.73
CA HIS A 64 -20.90 -11.05 19.34
C HIS A 64 -21.28 -12.43 18.75
N ARG A 65 -20.42 -13.43 18.93
CA ARG A 65 -20.67 -14.81 18.44
C ARG A 65 -21.92 -15.42 19.05
N GLU A 66 -22.13 -15.29 20.36
CA GLU A 66 -23.32 -15.79 21.03
C GLU A 66 -24.61 -15.15 20.48
N GLN A 67 -24.60 -13.84 20.24
CA GLN A 67 -25.74 -13.14 19.65
C GLN A 67 -25.97 -13.51 18.18
N LYS A 68 -24.90 -13.74 17.43
CA LYS A 68 -24.92 -14.23 16.05
C LYS A 68 -25.49 -15.65 15.97
N ASP A 69 -25.00 -16.55 16.81
CA ASP A 69 -25.44 -17.95 16.92
C ASP A 69 -26.92 -18.04 17.31
N ALA A 70 -27.33 -17.25 18.31
CA ALA A 70 -28.73 -17.14 18.72
C ALA A 70 -29.66 -16.62 17.60
N ASN A 71 -29.10 -15.92 16.61
CA ASN A 71 -29.80 -15.38 15.45
C ASN A 71 -29.56 -16.21 14.17
N GLY A 72 -29.24 -17.51 14.31
CA GLY A 72 -29.08 -18.42 13.18
C GLY A 72 -27.80 -18.19 12.38
N ASP A 73 -26.71 -17.84 13.06
CA ASP A 73 -25.40 -17.52 12.51
C ASP A 73 -25.38 -16.25 11.60
N VAL A 74 -26.35 -15.36 11.81
CA VAL A 74 -26.45 -14.07 11.11
C VAL A 74 -26.24 -12.93 12.08
N CYS A 75 -25.29 -12.04 11.80
CA CYS A 75 -25.00 -10.92 12.68
C CYS A 75 -26.18 -9.93 12.73
N LEU A 76 -26.55 -9.52 13.96
CA LEU A 76 -27.64 -8.58 14.22
C LEU A 76 -27.32 -7.11 13.88
N MET A 77 -26.09 -6.80 13.47
CA MET A 77 -25.64 -5.42 13.17
C MET A 77 -25.87 -4.45 14.35
N GLY A 78 -25.73 -3.14 14.10
CA GLY A 78 -25.96 -2.10 15.10
C GLY A 78 -25.08 -2.30 16.33
N LYS A 79 -25.66 -2.20 17.54
CA LYS A 79 -24.93 -2.34 18.81
C LYS A 79 -24.19 -3.67 18.96
N TYR A 80 -24.78 -4.76 18.44
CA TYR A 80 -24.22 -6.11 18.56
C TYR A 80 -22.94 -6.27 17.75
N HIS A 81 -22.87 -5.60 16.59
CA HIS A 81 -21.68 -5.60 15.74
C HIS A 81 -20.69 -4.50 16.12
N ASN A 82 -21.19 -3.31 16.48
CA ASN A 82 -20.35 -2.16 16.81
C ASN A 82 -19.50 -2.38 18.07
N ILE A 83 -19.84 -3.37 18.91
CA ILE A 83 -18.98 -3.82 20.01
C ILE A 83 -17.60 -4.30 19.53
N LEU A 84 -17.51 -4.85 18.30
CA LEU A 84 -16.24 -5.28 17.71
C LEU A 84 -15.33 -4.09 17.42
N TYR A 85 -15.89 -2.91 17.09
CA TYR A 85 -15.12 -1.68 16.89
C TYR A 85 -14.71 -1.03 18.21
N ILE A 86 -15.50 -1.20 19.26
CA ILE A 86 -15.09 -0.85 20.63
C ILE A 86 -13.90 -1.73 21.03
N ALA A 87 -13.99 -3.05 20.82
CA ALA A 87 -12.88 -3.97 21.06
C ALA A 87 -11.64 -3.64 20.22
N LEU A 88 -11.82 -3.26 18.95
CA LEU A 88 -10.74 -2.82 18.06
C LEU A 88 -10.04 -1.59 18.63
N ARG A 89 -10.81 -0.61 19.09
CA ARG A 89 -10.26 0.57 19.75
C ARG A 89 -9.56 0.21 21.07
N THR A 90 -10.11 -0.71 21.86
CA THR A 90 -9.49 -1.22 23.10
C THR A 90 -8.15 -1.91 22.83
N CYS A 91 -8.03 -2.71 21.76
CA CYS A 91 -6.74 -3.31 21.35
C CYS A 91 -5.66 -2.24 21.18
N TRP A 92 -6.00 -1.16 20.46
CA TRP A 92 -5.09 -0.05 20.22
C TRP A 92 -4.76 0.73 21.50
N ASP A 93 -5.77 1.14 22.27
CA ASP A 93 -5.57 1.98 23.47
C ASP A 93 -4.69 1.31 24.52
N TRP A 94 -4.79 0.00 24.67
CA TRP A 94 -4.02 -0.79 25.64
C TRP A 94 -2.81 -1.52 25.03
N GLY A 95 -2.57 -1.35 23.72
CA GLY A 95 -1.43 -1.95 23.02
C GLY A 95 -1.35 -3.47 23.16
N VAL A 96 -2.45 -4.18 22.92
CA VAL A 96 -2.50 -5.65 23.01
C VAL A 96 -1.47 -6.27 22.05
N ARG A 97 -0.47 -7.01 22.55
CA ARG A 97 0.61 -7.57 21.71
C ARG A 97 0.32 -8.96 21.15
N ASP A 98 -0.68 -9.65 21.71
CA ASP A 98 -1.09 -10.97 21.27
C ASP A 98 -1.76 -10.92 19.89
N SER A 99 -0.98 -11.16 18.83
CA SER A 99 -1.47 -11.15 17.44
C SER A 99 -2.62 -12.13 17.20
N ALA A 100 -2.70 -13.24 17.93
CA ALA A 100 -3.79 -14.20 17.75
C ALA A 100 -5.14 -13.58 18.16
N VAL A 101 -5.16 -12.80 19.25
CA VAL A 101 -6.38 -12.12 19.70
C VAL A 101 -6.80 -11.02 18.73
N VAL A 102 -5.85 -10.23 18.24
CA VAL A 102 -6.14 -9.18 17.25
C VAL A 102 -6.65 -9.78 15.94
N VAL A 103 -6.03 -10.86 15.45
CA VAL A 103 -6.48 -11.55 14.23
C VAL A 103 -7.86 -12.16 14.40
N VAL A 104 -8.15 -12.82 15.54
CA VAL A 104 -9.50 -13.35 15.82
C VAL A 104 -10.57 -12.25 15.78
N LEU A 105 -10.27 -11.06 16.31
CA LEU A 105 -11.16 -9.92 16.23
C LEU A 105 -11.37 -9.45 14.77
N LEU A 106 -10.29 -9.35 13.99
CA LEU A 106 -10.36 -8.94 12.58
C LEU A 106 -11.13 -9.97 11.73
N GLU A 107 -10.94 -11.26 11.98
CA GLU A 107 -11.70 -12.33 11.33
C GLU A 107 -13.20 -12.21 11.64
N GLU A 108 -13.56 -11.91 12.89
CA GLU A 108 -14.95 -11.74 13.30
C GLU A 108 -15.61 -10.54 12.61
N ILE A 109 -14.88 -9.41 12.49
CA ILE A 109 -15.33 -8.24 11.73
C ILE A 109 -15.52 -8.61 10.25
N TYR A 110 -14.53 -9.27 9.65
CA TYR A 110 -14.56 -9.65 8.24
C TYR A 110 -15.68 -10.63 7.92
N ALA A 111 -15.96 -11.58 8.82
CA ALA A 111 -17.03 -12.55 8.65
C ALA A 111 -18.38 -11.87 8.38
N CYS A 112 -18.59 -10.69 8.98
CA CYS A 112 -19.81 -9.91 8.87
C CYS A 112 -19.78 -8.90 7.72
N GLU A 113 -18.72 -8.10 7.61
CA GLU A 113 -18.68 -6.96 6.68
C GLU A 113 -18.04 -7.28 5.33
N LYS A 114 -17.20 -8.31 5.25
CA LYS A 114 -16.36 -8.65 4.08
C LYS A 114 -15.44 -7.50 3.61
N THR A 115 -15.16 -6.54 4.49
CA THR A 115 -14.27 -5.39 4.26
C THR A 115 -13.62 -4.95 5.57
N PHE A 116 -12.57 -4.12 5.46
CA PHE A 116 -11.92 -3.44 6.59
C PHE A 116 -11.90 -1.92 6.41
N GLU A 117 -12.82 -1.37 5.62
CA GLU A 117 -12.84 0.05 5.27
C GLU A 117 -12.81 1.00 6.49
N ARG A 118 -13.42 0.62 7.62
CA ARG A 118 -13.39 1.45 8.84
C ARG A 118 -11.99 1.61 9.45
N ILE A 119 -11.06 0.69 9.16
CA ILE A 119 -9.64 0.81 9.55
C ILE A 119 -8.89 1.72 8.58
N PHE A 120 -9.14 1.58 7.27
CA PHE A 120 -8.37 2.28 6.22
C PHE A 120 -8.86 3.70 5.94
N LEU A 121 -10.17 3.95 5.90
CA LEU A 121 -10.73 5.24 5.48
C LEU A 121 -10.28 6.38 6.38
N GLY A 122 -10.17 6.15 7.69
CA GLY A 122 -9.69 7.15 8.63
C GLY A 122 -8.22 7.55 8.40
N ALA A 123 -7.39 6.61 7.96
CA ALA A 123 -5.99 6.88 7.63
C ALA A 123 -5.88 7.59 6.28
N LEU A 124 -6.68 7.18 5.29
CA LEU A 124 -6.67 7.72 3.92
C LEU A 124 -7.25 9.15 3.83
N PHE A 125 -8.33 9.42 4.57
CA PHE A 125 -9.11 10.65 4.40
C PHE A 125 -9.32 11.44 5.71
N GLY A 126 -8.68 11.01 6.81
CA GLY A 126 -8.86 11.61 8.12
C GLY A 126 -10.15 11.15 8.83
N PRO A 127 -10.42 11.64 10.05
CA PRO A 127 -11.45 11.07 10.93
C PRO A 127 -12.90 11.40 10.52
N ASN A 128 -13.11 12.47 9.72
CA ASN A 128 -14.44 12.98 9.39
C ASN A 128 -14.97 12.48 8.05
N ALA A 129 -14.12 12.36 7.03
CA ALA A 129 -14.51 11.90 5.70
C ALA A 129 -15.22 10.53 5.66
N PRO A 130 -14.84 9.53 6.51
CA PRO A 130 -15.53 8.25 6.57
C PRO A 130 -17.04 8.36 6.85
N HIS A 131 -17.48 9.45 7.50
CA HIS A 131 -18.91 9.69 7.76
C HIS A 131 -19.70 9.91 6.47
N PHE A 132 -19.11 10.64 5.52
CA PHE A 132 -19.75 10.94 4.24
C PHE A 132 -19.64 9.75 3.26
N ILE A 133 -18.59 8.95 3.39
CA ILE A 133 -18.28 7.85 2.47
C ILE A 133 -19.01 6.55 2.89
N ALA A 134 -18.99 6.23 4.19
CA ALA A 134 -19.46 4.95 4.74
C ALA A 134 -20.46 5.13 5.89
N GLY A 135 -20.93 6.35 6.15
CA GLY A 135 -21.90 6.61 7.23
C GLY A 135 -21.33 6.49 8.65
N TRP A 136 -20.02 6.35 8.80
CA TRP A 136 -19.34 6.07 10.08
C TRP A 136 -18.21 7.04 10.37
N ARG A 137 -18.13 7.62 11.57
CA ARG A 137 -16.97 8.43 11.99
C ARG A 137 -15.91 7.55 12.62
N SER A 138 -14.64 7.77 12.28
CA SER A 138 -13.54 7.07 12.92
C SER A 138 -13.50 7.39 14.42
N ASP A 139 -13.16 6.38 15.23
CA ASP A 139 -13.00 6.54 16.68
C ASP A 139 -11.67 7.22 17.04
N PHE A 140 -10.70 7.19 16.13
CA PHE A 140 -9.40 7.85 16.29
C PHE A 140 -9.49 9.38 16.11
N ARG A 141 -8.68 10.12 16.86
CA ARG A 141 -8.75 11.58 17.03
C ARG A 141 -8.43 12.31 15.73
N ASP A 142 -7.36 11.93 15.07
CA ASP A 142 -6.78 12.62 13.92
C ASP A 142 -6.24 11.61 12.90
N GLN A 143 -5.85 12.09 11.71
CA GLN A 143 -5.35 11.23 10.63
C GLN A 143 -4.06 10.50 11.03
N ASP A 144 -3.21 11.11 11.85
CA ASP A 144 -1.97 10.50 12.32
C ASP A 144 -2.26 9.32 13.26
N GLU A 145 -3.20 9.46 14.20
CA GLU A 145 -3.62 8.36 15.08
C GLU A 145 -4.28 7.24 14.27
N ASN A 146 -5.12 7.57 13.28
CA ASN A 146 -5.66 6.57 12.35
C ASN A 146 -4.54 5.82 11.61
N THR A 147 -3.52 6.53 11.14
CA THR A 147 -2.40 5.93 10.42
C THR A 147 -1.60 5.00 11.32
N ARG A 148 -1.29 5.41 12.56
CA ARG A 148 -0.59 4.53 13.51
C ARG A 148 -1.45 3.33 13.92
N ALA A 149 -2.76 3.49 14.08
CA ALA A 149 -3.68 2.40 14.34
C ALA A 149 -3.74 1.41 13.18
N MET A 150 -3.85 1.89 11.95
CA MET A 150 -3.77 1.06 10.74
C MET A 150 -2.46 0.26 10.73
N VAL A 151 -1.32 0.90 11.00
CA VAL A 151 -0.01 0.22 11.09
C VAL A 151 0.00 -0.88 12.17
N TYR A 152 -0.60 -0.63 13.32
CA TYR A 152 -0.73 -1.65 14.39
C TYR A 152 -1.52 -2.88 13.93
N PHE A 153 -2.67 -2.69 13.28
CA PHE A 153 -3.44 -3.82 12.75
C PHE A 153 -2.72 -4.53 11.59
N LEU A 154 -2.02 -3.78 10.73
CA LEU A 154 -1.18 -4.36 9.69
C LEU A 154 -0.08 -5.26 10.27
N HIS A 155 0.61 -4.81 11.32
CA HIS A 155 1.63 -5.60 12.00
C HIS A 155 1.08 -6.93 12.55
N HIS A 156 -0.05 -6.89 13.26
CA HIS A 156 -0.67 -8.10 13.80
C HIS A 156 -1.17 -9.05 12.71
N ALA A 157 -1.80 -8.51 11.66
CA ALA A 157 -2.28 -9.31 10.54
C ALA A 157 -1.12 -9.97 9.78
N THR A 158 -0.03 -9.24 9.53
CA THR A 158 1.14 -9.78 8.83
C THR A 158 1.91 -10.80 9.68
N SER A 159 2.00 -10.59 10.99
CA SER A 159 2.66 -11.53 11.92
C SER A 159 2.13 -12.96 11.86
N LEU A 160 0.85 -13.12 11.49
CA LEU A 160 0.18 -14.43 11.34
C LEU A 160 -0.17 -14.75 9.88
N ASP A 161 0.40 -14.03 8.91
CA ASP A 161 0.10 -14.12 7.47
C ASP A 161 -1.40 -14.21 7.17
N MET A 162 -2.17 -13.32 7.79
CA MET A 162 -3.63 -13.31 7.70
C MET A 162 -4.09 -13.16 6.25
N THR A 163 -4.77 -14.20 5.75
CA THR A 163 -5.42 -14.22 4.44
C THR A 163 -6.89 -14.57 4.59
N LEU A 164 -7.73 -13.92 3.81
CA LEU A 164 -9.18 -14.03 3.89
C LEU A 164 -9.78 -14.25 2.50
N PRO A 165 -10.88 -15.01 2.42
CA PRO A 165 -11.50 -15.32 1.14
C PRO A 165 -12.30 -14.10 0.66
N CYS A 166 -11.95 -13.57 -0.51
CA CYS A 166 -12.54 -12.37 -1.09
C CYS A 166 -12.95 -12.60 -2.55
N TRP A 167 -14.15 -12.15 -2.92
CA TRP A 167 -14.63 -12.20 -4.30
C TRP A 167 -13.92 -11.16 -5.17
N ILE A 168 -13.21 -11.65 -6.21
CA ILE A 168 -12.47 -10.81 -7.15
C ILE A 168 -13.18 -10.79 -8.50
N ALA A 169 -13.79 -9.65 -8.83
CA ALA A 169 -14.59 -9.48 -10.03
C ALA A 169 -13.85 -9.85 -11.33
N ARG A 170 -12.56 -9.49 -11.45
CA ARG A 170 -11.75 -9.82 -12.65
C ARG A 170 -11.67 -11.32 -12.95
N TYR A 171 -11.72 -12.16 -11.92
CA TYR A 171 -11.57 -13.61 -12.06
C TYR A 171 -12.89 -14.36 -11.86
N GLU A 172 -13.98 -13.64 -11.55
CA GLU A 172 -15.29 -14.22 -11.24
C GLU A 172 -15.22 -15.38 -10.24
N GLN A 173 -14.33 -15.26 -9.24
CA GLN A 173 -14.13 -16.29 -8.24
C GLN A 173 -13.61 -15.72 -6.91
N GLU A 174 -13.82 -16.48 -5.84
CA GLU A 174 -13.26 -16.22 -4.53
C GLU A 174 -11.77 -16.62 -4.51
N ARG A 175 -10.93 -15.76 -3.92
CA ARG A 175 -9.51 -16.01 -3.72
C ARG A 175 -9.10 -15.61 -2.32
N MET A 176 -8.09 -16.28 -1.78
CA MET A 176 -7.44 -15.86 -0.55
C MET A 176 -6.60 -14.62 -0.82
N VAL A 177 -6.94 -13.52 -0.14
CA VAL A 177 -6.29 -12.22 -0.26
C VAL A 177 -5.77 -11.81 1.11
N LYS A 178 -4.59 -11.18 1.16
CA LYS A 178 -4.01 -10.68 2.41
C LYS A 178 -4.88 -9.57 3.00
N PHE A 179 -4.86 -9.43 4.33
CA PHE A 179 -5.57 -8.35 5.05
C PHE A 179 -5.41 -6.97 4.38
N ILE A 180 -4.18 -6.60 4.02
CA ILE A 180 -3.82 -5.30 3.43
C ILE A 180 -4.39 -5.07 2.01
N ASP A 181 -4.71 -6.14 1.29
CA ASP A 181 -5.17 -6.07 -0.10
C ASP A 181 -6.70 -6.22 -0.21
N ILE A 182 -7.41 -6.38 0.91
CA ILE A 182 -8.87 -6.49 0.93
C ILE A 182 -9.50 -5.18 0.43
N PRO A 183 -10.37 -5.24 -0.60
CA PRO A 183 -10.99 -4.06 -1.18
C PRO A 183 -11.82 -3.22 -0.20
N ILE A 184 -11.81 -1.90 -0.43
CA ILE A 184 -12.68 -0.94 0.24
C ILE A 184 -13.98 -0.81 -0.56
N GLU A 185 -15.07 -1.36 -0.03
CA GLU A 185 -16.39 -1.42 -0.69
C GLU A 185 -16.88 -0.02 -1.11
N SER A 186 -16.85 0.95 -0.19
CA SER A 186 -17.27 2.33 -0.45
C SER A 186 -16.40 3.10 -1.46
N CYS A 187 -15.20 2.60 -1.78
CA CYS A 187 -14.31 3.17 -2.80
C CYS A 187 -14.31 2.34 -4.09
N GLY A 188 -15.49 1.85 -4.49
CA GLY A 188 -15.68 1.09 -5.73
C GLY A 188 -14.94 -0.25 -5.73
N ARG A 189 -14.81 -0.89 -4.56
CA ARG A 189 -14.02 -2.13 -4.36
C ARG A 189 -12.57 -2.01 -4.83
N SER A 190 -11.98 -0.82 -4.66
CA SER A 190 -10.54 -0.61 -4.89
C SER A 190 -9.72 -1.10 -3.70
N SER A 191 -8.52 -1.63 -3.95
CA SER A 191 -7.57 -1.95 -2.89
C SER A 191 -7.12 -0.69 -2.12
N PRO A 192 -6.75 -0.80 -0.83
CA PRO A 192 -6.22 0.33 -0.06
C PRO A 192 -5.04 1.03 -0.76
N LEU A 193 -4.17 0.27 -1.42
CA LEU A 193 -3.06 0.80 -2.21
C LEU A 193 -3.53 1.69 -3.37
N ARG A 194 -4.55 1.24 -4.12
CA ARG A 194 -5.11 2.04 -5.23
C ARG A 194 -5.76 3.32 -4.72
N VAL A 195 -6.49 3.24 -3.61
CA VAL A 195 -7.12 4.43 -3.01
C VAL A 195 -6.05 5.43 -2.55
N ALA A 196 -4.95 4.97 -1.94
CA ALA A 196 -3.82 5.84 -1.58
C ALA A 196 -3.20 6.54 -2.81
N LEU A 197 -3.09 5.84 -3.95
CA LEU A 197 -2.63 6.44 -5.21
C LEU A 197 -3.60 7.50 -5.75
N GLN A 198 -4.91 7.21 -5.72
CA GLN A 198 -5.94 8.15 -6.16
C GLN A 198 -5.93 9.42 -5.30
N ALA A 199 -5.76 9.27 -3.99
CA ALA A 199 -5.64 10.35 -3.03
C ALA A 199 -4.28 11.08 -3.06
N SER A 200 -3.35 10.67 -3.92
CA SER A 200 -2.00 11.27 -4.01
C SER A 200 -1.27 11.28 -2.66
N ALA A 201 -1.35 10.17 -1.90
CA ALA A 201 -0.80 10.04 -0.55
C ALA A 201 0.48 9.17 -0.55
N PRO A 202 1.67 9.73 -0.83
CA PRO A 202 2.91 8.96 -0.94
C PRO A 202 3.33 8.27 0.37
N ASP A 203 3.07 8.89 1.52
CA ASP A 203 3.45 8.32 2.82
C ASP A 203 2.64 7.05 3.15
N LEU A 204 1.32 7.10 2.92
CA LEU A 204 0.45 5.93 3.07
C LEU A 204 0.78 4.85 2.05
N LEU A 205 1.07 5.23 0.80
CA LEU A 205 1.52 4.28 -0.22
C LEU A 205 2.80 3.55 0.20
N LEU A 206 3.79 4.29 0.73
CA LEU A 206 5.03 3.71 1.22
C LEU A 206 4.76 2.75 2.38
N ILE A 207 3.94 3.13 3.35
CA ILE A 207 3.55 2.27 4.47
C ILE A 207 2.90 0.98 3.94
N LEU A 208 1.92 1.09 3.06
CA LEU A 208 1.20 -0.08 2.53
C LEU A 208 2.16 -1.03 1.80
N LEU A 209 3.04 -0.50 0.94
CA LEU A 209 4.04 -1.30 0.24
C LEU A 209 5.07 -1.93 1.20
N ARG A 210 5.48 -1.21 2.24
CA ARG A 210 6.38 -1.75 3.29
C ARG A 210 5.76 -2.93 4.03
N TYR A 211 4.45 -2.88 4.31
CA TYR A 211 3.67 -3.99 4.88
C TYR A 211 3.25 -5.06 3.85
N GLY A 212 3.74 -4.98 2.62
CA GLY A 212 3.57 -6.04 1.64
C GLY A 212 2.31 -5.96 0.78
N ALA A 213 1.67 -4.78 0.67
CA ALA A 213 0.61 -4.57 -0.31
C ALA A 213 1.07 -4.94 -1.73
N ASN A 214 0.16 -5.47 -2.53
CA ASN A 214 0.46 -5.82 -3.91
C ASN A 214 0.56 -4.55 -4.79
N PRO A 215 1.71 -4.24 -5.43
CA PRO A 215 1.84 -3.08 -6.30
C PRO A 215 0.96 -3.18 -7.55
N ASN A 216 0.50 -4.39 -7.89
CA ASN A 216 -0.50 -4.64 -8.93
C ASN A 216 -1.70 -5.35 -8.28
N PRO A 217 -2.53 -4.63 -7.53
CA PRO A 217 -3.60 -5.22 -6.73
C PRO A 217 -4.61 -5.95 -7.63
N PRO A 218 -5.19 -7.07 -7.18
CA PRO A 218 -6.13 -7.85 -7.97
C PRO A 218 -7.56 -7.26 -7.91
N ASP A 219 -7.72 -5.95 -7.71
CA ASP A 219 -9.00 -5.25 -7.54
C ASP A 219 -9.75 -4.98 -8.85
N GLY A 220 -9.36 -5.64 -9.94
CA GLY A 220 -9.99 -5.53 -11.25
C GLY A 220 -9.65 -4.26 -12.04
N GLY A 221 -9.15 -3.21 -11.39
CA GLY A 221 -8.78 -1.96 -12.05
C GLY A 221 -7.61 -2.07 -13.02
N SER A 222 -7.38 -1.01 -13.81
CA SER A 222 -6.19 -0.88 -14.67
C SER A 222 -4.90 -1.00 -13.85
N SER A 223 -3.76 -1.28 -14.49
CA SER A 223 -2.47 -1.31 -13.78
C SER A 223 -2.28 -0.02 -12.97
N ALA A 224 -1.93 -0.17 -11.69
CA ALA A 224 -1.77 0.95 -10.77
C ALA A 224 -0.73 1.97 -11.28
N VAL A 225 0.34 1.46 -11.89
CA VAL A 225 1.36 2.29 -12.54
C VAL A 225 0.77 3.08 -13.70
N LEU A 226 0.07 2.40 -14.62
CA LEU A 226 -0.48 3.06 -15.81
C LEU A 226 -1.52 4.12 -15.45
N ALA A 227 -2.38 3.85 -14.46
CA ALA A 227 -3.34 4.83 -13.97
C ALA A 227 -2.64 6.10 -13.45
N LEU A 228 -1.48 5.94 -12.80
CA LEU A 228 -0.69 7.08 -12.33
C LEU A 228 0.06 7.79 -13.46
N LEU A 229 0.55 7.05 -14.47
CA LEU A 229 1.14 7.65 -15.67
C LEU A 229 0.11 8.51 -16.41
N ASP A 230 -1.11 8.01 -16.59
CA ASP A 230 -2.21 8.74 -17.22
C ASP A 230 -2.50 10.04 -16.44
N LYS A 231 -2.66 9.96 -15.12
CA LYS A 231 -2.86 11.12 -14.23
C LYS A 231 -1.73 12.15 -14.33
N LEU A 232 -0.49 11.72 -14.52
CA LEU A 232 0.66 12.64 -14.69
C LEU A 232 0.65 13.32 -16.07
N THR A 233 0.12 12.66 -17.10
CA THR A 233 0.03 13.23 -18.45
C THR A 233 -1.14 14.19 -18.66
N GLU A 234 -2.20 14.09 -17.85
CA GLU A 234 -3.40 14.93 -17.94
C GLU A 234 -3.09 16.43 -17.88
N ASN A 235 -2.13 16.83 -17.03
CA ASN A 235 -1.76 18.23 -16.82
C ASN A 235 -0.54 18.67 -17.68
N GLY A 236 -0.24 17.94 -18.75
CA GLY A 236 0.89 18.25 -19.62
C GLY A 236 2.24 18.07 -18.90
N ARG A 237 3.04 19.14 -18.80
CA ARG A 237 4.35 19.14 -18.10
C ARG A 237 4.27 19.65 -16.65
N ASN A 238 3.08 19.92 -16.12
CA ASN A 238 2.91 20.37 -14.74
C ASN A 238 2.63 19.17 -13.82
N TYR A 239 3.70 18.48 -13.44
CA TYR A 239 3.60 17.28 -12.63
C TYR A 239 3.43 17.61 -11.16
N VAL A 240 2.31 17.17 -10.58
CA VAL A 240 2.07 17.28 -9.13
C VAL A 240 3.10 16.41 -8.40
N TYR A 241 3.89 17.03 -7.52
CA TYR A 241 4.98 16.36 -6.80
C TYR A 241 4.53 15.07 -6.10
N GLN A 242 3.38 15.08 -5.45
CA GLN A 242 2.83 13.90 -4.75
C GLN A 242 2.60 12.72 -5.70
N ASN A 243 2.16 12.97 -6.93
CA ASN A 243 1.97 11.92 -7.94
C ASN A 243 3.31 11.37 -8.42
N VAL A 244 4.30 12.24 -8.61
CA VAL A 244 5.67 11.82 -8.98
C VAL A 244 6.28 10.97 -7.86
N SER A 245 6.14 11.39 -6.61
CA SER A 245 6.60 10.63 -5.43
C SER A 245 5.90 9.26 -5.34
N CYS A 246 4.59 9.22 -5.55
CA CYS A 246 3.84 7.95 -5.60
C CYS A 246 4.38 7.04 -6.71
N LEU A 247 4.70 7.59 -7.87
CA LEU A 247 5.22 6.83 -9.00
C LEU A 247 6.59 6.25 -8.65
N GLN A 248 7.51 7.08 -8.15
CA GLN A 248 8.85 6.65 -7.75
C GLN A 248 8.78 5.51 -6.71
N ILE A 249 7.93 5.65 -5.68
CA ILE A 249 7.72 4.61 -4.67
C ILE A 249 7.19 3.30 -5.29
N LEU A 250 6.23 3.40 -6.20
CA LEU A 250 5.65 2.23 -6.87
C LEU A 250 6.67 1.55 -7.79
N LEU A 251 7.45 2.33 -8.55
CA LEU A 251 8.50 1.84 -9.43
C LEU A 251 9.62 1.11 -8.66
N ARG A 252 9.88 1.45 -7.39
CA ARG A 252 10.82 0.70 -6.55
C ARG A 252 10.38 -0.75 -6.29
N ASN A 253 9.08 -1.04 -6.42
CA ASN A 253 8.49 -2.34 -6.09
C ASN A 253 8.23 -3.23 -7.30
N ILE A 254 8.47 -2.75 -8.53
CA ILE A 254 8.25 -3.53 -9.75
C ILE A 254 9.50 -3.59 -10.63
N PRO A 255 9.82 -4.76 -11.22
CA PRO A 255 11.00 -4.91 -12.06
C PRO A 255 10.86 -4.13 -13.37
N MET A 256 9.69 -4.15 -13.99
CA MET A 256 9.41 -3.44 -15.25
C MET A 256 7.96 -2.98 -15.30
N ILE A 257 7.70 -1.93 -16.08
CA ILE A 257 6.35 -1.47 -16.37
C ILE A 257 5.73 -2.39 -17.43
N GLU A 258 4.71 -3.14 -17.03
CA GLU A 258 3.94 -3.98 -17.94
C GLU A 258 2.96 -3.12 -18.74
N LEU A 259 3.04 -3.20 -20.07
CA LEU A 259 2.09 -2.55 -20.95
C LEU A 259 0.94 -3.51 -21.28
N PRO A 260 -0.30 -2.99 -21.38
CA PRO A 260 -1.48 -3.83 -21.57
C PRO A 260 -1.50 -4.47 -22.96
N TYR A 261 -0.86 -3.82 -23.93
CA TYR A 261 -0.65 -4.34 -25.27
C TYR A 261 0.73 -5.01 -25.32
N LYS A 262 0.75 -6.31 -25.62
CA LYS A 262 1.97 -7.07 -25.92
C LYS A 262 2.12 -7.24 -27.43
N PRO A 263 2.44 -6.19 -28.22
CA PRO A 263 2.94 -6.44 -29.56
C PRO A 263 4.24 -7.25 -29.39
N ILE A 264 4.37 -8.32 -30.17
CA ILE A 264 5.54 -9.21 -30.12
C ILE A 264 6.82 -8.43 -30.51
N ILE A 265 6.65 -7.35 -31.27
CA ILE A 265 7.72 -6.53 -31.83
C ILE A 265 8.08 -5.40 -30.85
N TYR A 266 9.35 -5.36 -30.46
CA TYR A 266 9.91 -4.36 -29.53
C TYR A 266 9.78 -2.92 -30.04
N SER A 267 10.04 -2.66 -31.33
CA SER A 267 9.96 -1.31 -31.91
C SER A 267 8.57 -0.70 -31.76
N THR A 268 7.52 -1.44 -32.12
CA THR A 268 6.12 -1.00 -31.99
C THR A 268 5.73 -0.75 -30.53
N ARG A 269 6.21 -1.58 -29.59
CA ARG A 269 5.99 -1.36 -28.14
C ARG A 269 6.60 -0.04 -27.68
N ARG A 270 7.84 0.24 -28.12
CA ARG A 270 8.57 1.46 -27.78
C ARG A 270 7.88 2.69 -28.34
N GLU A 271 7.48 2.65 -29.61
CA GLU A 271 6.78 3.75 -30.30
C GLU A 271 5.48 4.11 -29.58
N MET A 272 4.61 3.12 -29.31
CA MET A 272 3.35 3.36 -28.60
C MET A 272 3.54 3.93 -27.19
N PHE A 273 4.56 3.45 -26.46
CA PHE A 273 4.88 4.01 -25.15
C PHE A 273 5.36 5.45 -25.27
N PHE A 274 6.23 5.73 -26.24
CA PHE A 274 6.80 7.06 -26.44
C PHE A 274 5.74 8.06 -26.91
N GLU A 275 4.80 7.64 -27.75
CA GLU A 275 3.67 8.48 -28.18
C GLU A 275 2.83 8.96 -27.00
N ARG A 276 2.51 8.06 -26.05
CA ARG A 276 1.65 8.39 -24.90
C ARG A 276 2.39 8.98 -23.71
N TYR A 277 3.55 8.44 -23.37
CA TYR A 277 4.30 8.75 -22.14
C TYR A 277 5.71 9.28 -22.41
N GLY A 278 6.05 9.60 -23.66
CA GLY A 278 7.39 10.06 -24.08
C GLY A 278 7.93 11.21 -23.24
N ARG A 279 7.05 12.14 -22.87
CA ARG A 279 7.38 13.30 -22.02
C ARG A 279 7.93 12.89 -20.65
N LEU A 280 7.34 11.87 -20.02
CA LEU A 280 7.78 11.39 -18.70
C LEU A 280 9.19 10.79 -18.74
N LEU A 281 9.65 10.32 -19.90
CA LEU A 281 11.02 9.84 -20.07
C LEU A 281 12.00 10.98 -20.36
N ILE A 282 11.59 11.91 -21.22
CA ILE A 282 12.39 13.11 -21.56
C ILE A 282 12.68 13.90 -20.29
N ASP A 283 11.66 14.05 -19.44
CA ASP A 283 11.73 14.77 -18.17
C ASP A 283 12.33 13.91 -17.04
N LYS A 284 12.82 12.70 -17.34
CA LYS A 284 13.47 11.74 -16.41
C LYS A 284 12.62 11.36 -15.18
N ILE A 285 11.29 11.41 -15.30
CA ILE A 285 10.35 10.94 -14.27
C ILE A 285 10.30 9.41 -14.24
N ILE A 286 10.40 8.79 -15.42
CA ILE A 286 10.48 7.33 -15.57
C ILE A 286 11.89 6.97 -16.07
N PRO A 287 12.60 6.03 -15.41
CA PRO A 287 13.86 5.51 -15.93
C PRO A 287 13.61 4.67 -17.19
N LYS A 288 14.37 4.95 -18.26
CA LYS A 288 14.27 4.22 -19.55
C LYS A 288 14.52 2.72 -19.38
N GLU A 289 15.34 2.36 -18.40
CA GLU A 289 15.70 0.98 -18.05
C GLU A 289 14.49 0.15 -17.63
N GLN A 290 13.47 0.79 -17.04
CA GLN A 290 12.30 0.10 -16.49
C GLN A 290 11.19 -0.11 -17.51
N VAL A 291 11.32 0.50 -18.70
CA VAL A 291 10.37 0.34 -19.81
C VAL A 291 10.96 -0.51 -20.93
N TYR A 292 12.18 -0.21 -21.37
CA TYR A 292 12.82 -0.89 -22.52
C TYR A 292 14.28 -1.29 -22.31
N GLY A 293 14.96 -0.72 -21.32
CA GLY A 293 16.36 -1.07 -21.06
C GLY A 293 16.51 -2.30 -20.17
N VAL A 294 17.72 -2.45 -19.63
CA VAL A 294 18.06 -3.53 -18.71
C VAL A 294 18.16 -2.93 -17.31
N MET A 295 17.31 -3.39 -16.40
CA MET A 295 17.38 -2.96 -15.00
C MET A 295 18.67 -3.45 -14.34
N SER A 296 19.15 -2.68 -13.36
CA SER A 296 20.28 -3.11 -12.53
C SER A 296 19.93 -4.42 -11.80
N LEU A 297 20.91 -5.32 -11.71
CA LEU A 297 20.75 -6.57 -10.95
C LEU A 297 20.33 -6.30 -9.51
N ARG A 298 20.83 -5.20 -8.92
CA ARG A 298 20.46 -4.73 -7.57
C ARG A 298 18.94 -4.52 -7.44
N HIS A 299 18.32 -3.81 -8.39
CA HIS A 299 16.88 -3.57 -8.39
C HIS A 299 16.08 -4.86 -8.55
N LEU A 300 16.49 -5.72 -9.50
CA LEU A 300 15.85 -7.02 -9.72
C LEU A 300 15.92 -7.90 -8.47
N CYS A 301 17.06 -7.91 -7.77
CA CYS A 301 17.22 -8.59 -6.49
C CYS A 301 16.30 -8.03 -5.42
N ARG A 302 16.19 -6.69 -5.28
CA ARG A 302 15.24 -6.08 -4.33
C ARG A 302 13.81 -6.54 -4.60
N CYS A 303 13.32 -6.41 -5.84
CA CYS A 303 11.98 -6.85 -6.21
C CYS A 303 11.78 -8.33 -5.87
N ARG A 304 12.74 -9.19 -6.23
CA ARG A 304 12.64 -10.64 -5.98
C ARG A 304 12.65 -10.99 -4.49
N ILE A 305 13.50 -10.36 -3.69
CA ILE A 305 13.57 -10.57 -2.24
C ILE A 305 12.25 -10.12 -1.59
N ARG A 306 11.79 -8.90 -1.92
CA ARG A 306 10.53 -8.37 -1.40
C ARG A 306 9.34 -9.25 -1.80
N ASP A 307 9.32 -9.76 -3.03
CA ASP A 307 8.29 -10.70 -3.47
C ASP A 307 8.27 -11.94 -2.58
N LEU A 308 9.41 -12.56 -2.31
CA LEU A 308 9.48 -13.75 -1.45
C LEU A 308 9.04 -13.44 -0.01
N LEU A 309 9.55 -12.36 0.57
CA LEU A 309 9.16 -11.94 1.93
C LEU A 309 7.66 -11.66 2.02
N ARG A 310 7.10 -10.98 1.02
CA ARG A 310 5.66 -10.72 0.94
C ARG A 310 4.85 -12.02 0.90
N HIS A 311 5.22 -12.97 0.04
CA HIS A 311 4.49 -14.25 -0.07
C HIS A 311 4.54 -15.05 1.25
N ASN A 312 5.58 -14.86 2.06
CA ASN A 312 5.75 -15.53 3.34
C ASN A 312 5.23 -14.72 4.55
N GLY A 313 4.61 -13.55 4.35
CA GLY A 313 4.13 -12.71 5.46
C GLY A 313 5.24 -12.10 6.30
N GLN A 314 6.43 -11.87 5.71
CA GLN A 314 7.64 -11.43 6.42
C GLN A 314 8.00 -9.96 6.17
N LEU A 315 7.07 -9.13 5.68
CA LEU A 315 7.30 -7.71 5.45
C LEU A 315 6.53 -6.84 6.47
N PRO A 316 7.15 -5.81 7.07
CA PRO A 316 8.55 -5.43 6.94
C PRO A 316 9.49 -6.23 7.86
N ASP A 317 8.97 -6.83 8.94
CA ASP A 317 9.76 -7.30 10.10
C ASP A 317 10.78 -8.40 9.78
N GLY A 318 10.52 -9.22 8.77
CA GLY A 318 11.46 -10.25 8.33
C GLY A 318 12.69 -9.71 7.62
N ILE A 319 12.71 -8.45 7.18
CA ILE A 319 13.91 -7.83 6.56
C ILE A 319 15.06 -7.78 7.56
N ASP A 320 14.77 -7.46 8.82
CA ASP A 320 15.80 -7.33 9.87
C ASP A 320 16.45 -8.67 10.22
N THR A 321 15.76 -9.78 9.92
CA THR A 321 16.29 -11.14 10.10
C THR A 321 17.28 -11.55 9.00
N LEU A 322 17.31 -10.82 7.88
CA LEU A 322 18.26 -11.07 6.80
C LEU A 322 19.66 -10.65 7.26
N ARG A 323 20.64 -11.56 7.12
CA ARG A 323 22.05 -11.30 7.41
C ARG A 323 22.70 -10.41 6.34
N LEU A 324 22.22 -9.18 6.24
CA LEU A 324 22.66 -8.16 5.29
C LEU A 324 23.08 -6.89 6.03
N PRO A 325 24.00 -6.07 5.47
CA PRO A 325 24.28 -4.75 5.98
C PRO A 325 23.00 -3.90 6.12
N ARG A 326 22.94 -3.06 7.17
CA ARG A 326 21.78 -2.21 7.47
C ARG A 326 21.34 -1.34 6.29
N ARG A 327 22.29 -0.84 5.50
CA ARG A 327 22.00 -0.06 4.30
C ARG A 327 21.24 -0.86 3.23
N LEU A 328 21.60 -2.14 3.03
CA LEU A 328 20.87 -3.03 2.13
C LEU A 328 19.49 -3.42 2.68
N GLN A 329 19.36 -3.59 4.01
CA GLN A 329 18.07 -3.81 4.65
C GLN A 329 17.13 -2.63 4.40
N ARG A 330 17.57 -1.38 4.63
CA ARG A 330 16.79 -0.17 4.33
C ARG A 330 16.43 -0.02 2.85
N TYR A 331 17.33 -0.41 1.96
CA TYR A 331 17.07 -0.43 0.53
C TYR A 331 15.97 -1.43 0.14
N ILE A 332 16.00 -2.63 0.73
CA ILE A 332 14.95 -3.65 0.56
C ILE A 332 13.64 -3.18 1.20
N ASP A 333 13.69 -2.45 2.31
CA ASP A 333 12.55 -1.88 3.00
C ASP A 333 12.01 -0.58 2.38
N LEU A 334 12.54 -0.17 1.22
CA LEU A 334 12.13 1.04 0.47
C LEU A 334 12.43 2.38 1.19
N MET A 335 13.12 2.33 2.33
CA MET A 335 13.46 3.49 3.15
C MET A 335 14.64 4.29 2.57
N GLU A 336 15.49 3.64 1.78
CA GLU A 336 16.68 4.24 1.17
C GLU A 336 16.80 3.87 -0.32
N GLU A 337 17.29 4.79 -1.14
CA GLU A 337 17.79 4.52 -2.49
C GLU A 337 19.30 4.41 -2.40
N ILE A 338 19.89 3.35 -2.94
CA ILE A 338 21.34 3.26 -3.08
C ILE A 338 21.66 3.65 -4.51
N GLU A 339 22.26 4.83 -4.68
CA GLU A 339 22.72 5.29 -5.98
C GLU A 339 23.86 4.38 -6.50
N GLY A 340 24.09 4.41 -7.82
CA GLY A 340 25.21 3.72 -8.44
C GLY A 340 26.55 4.34 -8.02
N PRO A 341 27.68 3.69 -8.35
CA PRO A 341 29.02 4.11 -7.91
C PRO A 341 29.52 5.47 -8.49
N ASP A 342 28.69 6.31 -9.08
CA ASP A 342 29.13 7.53 -9.77
C ASP A 342 28.76 8.86 -9.07
N LYS A 343 28.33 8.84 -7.80
CA LYS A 343 27.95 10.09 -7.11
C LYS A 343 28.49 10.36 -5.71
N ASP A 344 29.17 9.42 -5.06
CA ASP A 344 29.81 9.68 -3.77
C ASP A 344 31.32 9.48 -3.89
N LYS A 345 32.03 10.57 -4.19
CA LYS A 345 33.36 10.76 -3.59
C LYS A 345 33.12 11.28 -2.18
N ASP A 346 33.80 10.64 -1.24
CA ASP A 346 34.05 11.09 0.13
C ASP A 346 32.86 10.94 1.09
N ASN A 347 32.76 9.78 1.73
CA ASN A 347 32.72 9.63 3.20
C ASN A 347 32.39 8.17 3.58
N ASP A 348 33.39 7.29 3.54
CA ASP A 348 33.36 6.01 4.25
C ASP A 348 34.48 6.04 5.30
N ASP A 349 34.22 6.70 6.43
CA ASP A 349 34.90 6.45 7.70
C ASP A 349 33.78 6.22 8.72
N ASP A 350 33.33 4.97 8.88
CA ASP A 350 32.80 4.39 10.12
C ASP A 350 32.20 3.00 9.85
N ASP A 351 33.07 2.00 9.64
CA ASP A 351 32.72 0.58 9.78
C ASP A 351 33.83 -0.11 10.61
N ASP A 352 33.80 0.08 11.93
CA ASP A 352 34.72 -0.57 12.86
C ASP A 352 34.08 -1.86 13.42
N PHE A 353 34.59 -3.01 12.96
CA PHE A 353 34.27 -4.34 13.50
C PHE A 353 34.97 -4.55 14.86
N PRO A 354 34.36 -5.24 15.84
CA PRO A 354 35.01 -5.46 17.12
C PRO A 354 36.05 -6.58 17.01
N THR A 355 37.32 -6.21 17.10
CA THR A 355 38.42 -7.16 17.32
C THR A 355 38.99 -6.97 18.73
N THR A 356 39.21 -8.10 19.40
CA THR A 356 39.61 -8.19 20.81
C THR A 356 41.02 -7.63 21.10
N SER A 357 41.09 -6.91 22.24
CA SER A 357 42.17 -6.89 23.24
C SER A 357 43.12 -5.67 23.36
N ARG A 358 43.17 -5.20 24.63
CA ARG A 358 44.22 -4.46 25.38
C ARG A 358 44.34 -2.92 25.30
N ALA A 359 43.68 -2.31 26.30
CA ALA A 359 44.29 -1.61 27.45
C ALA A 359 45.03 -0.25 27.27
N SER A 360 44.37 0.79 27.79
CA SER A 360 44.87 1.82 28.72
C SER A 360 45.63 3.05 28.18
N GLN A 361 45.03 4.26 28.27
CA GLN A 361 45.26 5.23 29.36
C GLN A 361 44.63 6.64 29.08
N LYS A 362 43.85 7.10 30.08
CA LYS A 362 43.42 8.45 30.49
C LYS A 362 44.05 9.70 29.80
N LYS A 363 43.20 10.71 29.47
CA LYS A 363 43.15 12.03 30.18
C LYS A 363 41.94 12.93 29.81
N LYS A 364 41.38 13.56 30.85
CA LYS A 364 40.35 14.63 30.90
C LYS A 364 40.75 15.92 30.16
N VAL A 365 39.79 16.64 29.57
CA VAL A 365 39.55 18.11 29.73
C VAL A 365 38.06 18.45 29.48
N THR A 366 37.55 19.39 30.27
CA THR A 366 36.20 19.96 30.41
C THR A 366 35.95 21.27 29.64
N LYS A 367 34.72 21.48 29.10
CA LYS A 367 33.85 22.71 29.19
C LYS A 367 32.79 22.67 28.05
N LYS A 368 31.47 22.60 28.29
CA LYS A 368 30.43 23.57 28.77
C LYS A 368 29.88 24.55 27.69
N GLY A 369 28.57 24.44 27.39
CA GLY A 369 27.69 25.46 26.76
C GLY A 369 26.71 24.91 25.70
N THR A 370 25.51 24.41 26.08
CA THR A 370 24.14 25.01 25.89
C THR A 370 23.63 25.04 24.43
N THR A 371 22.85 24.04 23.98
CA THR A 371 21.36 23.78 24.07
C THR A 371 20.53 24.33 22.91
N LEU A 372 19.93 23.42 22.14
CA LEU A 372 18.52 23.48 21.69
C LEU A 372 18.05 22.05 21.33
N GLU A 373 17.03 21.60 22.05
CA GLU A 373 16.42 20.27 22.01
C GLU A 373 15.46 20.10 20.83
N SER A 374 15.43 18.91 20.21
CA SER A 374 14.26 18.33 19.53
C SER A 374 14.47 16.83 19.30
N ALA A 375 13.40 16.06 19.50
CA ALA A 375 13.21 14.64 19.16
C ALA A 375 13.98 13.56 19.96
N LYS A 376 13.41 13.18 21.12
CA LYS A 376 13.63 11.85 21.72
C LYS A 376 12.81 10.81 20.95
N ILE A 377 13.49 9.95 20.21
CA ILE A 377 12.97 8.71 19.66
C ILE A 377 13.12 7.61 20.72
N LEU A 378 12.06 6.80 20.87
CA LEU A 378 11.97 5.65 21.76
C LEU A 378 13.12 4.66 21.52
N LYS A 379 13.70 4.17 22.62
CA LYS A 379 14.71 3.11 22.63
C LYS A 379 14.05 1.75 22.32
N PRO A 380 14.79 0.80 21.71
CA PRO A 380 14.35 -0.58 21.59
C PRO A 380 14.25 -1.21 22.99
N ILE A 381 13.23 -2.04 23.18
CA ILE A 381 13.05 -2.89 24.37
C ILE A 381 14.16 -3.96 24.33
N GLU A 382 15.00 -3.98 25.36
CA GLU A 382 16.02 -5.00 25.59
C GLU A 382 15.32 -6.31 26.00
N GLU A 383 15.50 -7.37 25.21
CA GLU A 383 15.20 -8.76 25.62
C GLU A 383 16.27 -9.22 26.62
N GLU A 384 15.86 -9.56 27.84
CA GLU A 384 16.71 -10.27 28.78
C GLU A 384 16.67 -11.79 28.51
N ASP A 385 17.85 -12.34 28.21
CA ASP A 385 18.16 -13.77 28.07
C ASP A 385 17.79 -14.59 29.32
N ARG A 386 16.94 -15.62 29.17
CA ARG A 386 16.95 -16.84 30.01
C ARG A 386 16.55 -18.10 29.21
N PRO A 387 17.05 -19.29 29.60
CA PRO A 387 17.29 -20.39 28.66
C PRO A 387 16.05 -21.24 28.39
N ILE A 388 15.84 -21.56 27.11
CA ILE A 388 14.82 -22.52 26.67
C ILE A 388 15.37 -23.94 26.85
N THR A 389 14.75 -24.66 27.78
CA THR A 389 14.84 -26.12 27.88
C THR A 389 14.10 -26.75 26.70
N SER A 390 14.80 -27.56 25.91
CA SER A 390 14.26 -28.34 24.80
C SER A 390 13.28 -29.41 25.28
N LEU A 391 12.06 -29.42 24.76
CA LEU A 391 11.25 -30.64 24.67
C LEU A 391 10.83 -30.88 23.22
N ALA A 392 11.34 -31.98 22.67
CA ALA A 392 10.96 -32.56 21.40
C ALA A 392 9.53 -33.10 21.47
N ALA A 393 8.73 -32.83 20.43
CA ALA A 393 7.51 -33.56 20.16
C ALA A 393 7.53 -33.98 18.68
N THR A 394 7.82 -35.26 18.50
CA THR A 394 7.74 -36.02 17.26
C THR A 394 6.27 -36.25 16.91
N THR A 395 5.81 -35.84 15.73
CA THR A 395 4.57 -36.38 15.15
C THR A 395 4.76 -36.60 13.65
N ALA A 396 4.63 -37.87 13.29
CA ALA A 396 4.76 -38.41 11.96
C ALA A 396 3.60 -37.97 11.05
N ARG A 397 3.96 -37.64 9.81
CA ARG A 397 3.06 -37.29 8.72
C ARG A 397 2.59 -38.59 8.06
N MET A 398 1.29 -38.92 8.17
CA MET A 398 0.65 -39.95 7.34
C MET A 398 0.08 -39.26 6.09
N GLU A 399 0.53 -39.68 4.91
CA GLU A 399 -0.06 -39.32 3.62
C GLU A 399 -1.33 -40.16 3.36
N PRO A 400 -2.39 -39.62 2.74
CA PRO A 400 -3.50 -40.42 2.27
C PRO A 400 -3.33 -40.80 0.78
N THR A 401 -3.36 -42.12 0.52
CA THR A 401 -3.59 -42.74 -0.79
C THR A 401 -4.99 -42.40 -1.34
N PRO A 402 -5.17 -42.27 -2.66
CA PRO A 402 -6.44 -41.93 -3.27
C PRO A 402 -7.36 -43.16 -3.44
N VAL A 403 -8.64 -43.00 -3.08
CA VAL A 403 -9.69 -43.98 -3.35
C VAL A 403 -10.32 -43.69 -4.71
N VAL A 404 -10.22 -44.68 -5.60
CA VAL A 404 -10.89 -44.73 -6.91
C VAL A 404 -12.36 -45.08 -6.69
N VAL A 405 -13.28 -44.23 -7.16
CA VAL A 405 -14.71 -44.53 -7.24
C VAL A 405 -15.07 -44.79 -8.70
N VAL A 406 -15.43 -46.04 -8.97
CA VAL A 406 -16.01 -46.52 -10.22
C VAL A 406 -17.51 -46.30 -10.17
N THR A 407 -18.09 -45.65 -11.18
CA THR A 407 -19.54 -45.66 -11.43
C THR A 407 -19.82 -46.21 -12.82
N GLU A 408 -20.58 -47.32 -12.85
CA GLU A 408 -21.18 -47.87 -14.07
C GLU A 408 -22.50 -47.15 -14.41
N PRO A 409 -22.91 -47.07 -15.69
CA PRO A 409 -24.15 -46.44 -16.11
C PRO A 409 -25.30 -47.45 -16.25
N VAL A 410 -26.49 -47.06 -15.82
CA VAL A 410 -27.76 -47.74 -16.14
C VAL A 410 -28.48 -46.96 -17.24
N ALA A 411 -28.83 -47.68 -18.30
CA ALA A 411 -29.59 -47.19 -19.44
C ALA A 411 -31.10 -47.38 -19.23
N THR A 412 -31.90 -46.41 -19.67
CA THR A 412 -33.26 -46.62 -20.17
C THR A 412 -33.55 -45.67 -21.33
N THR A 413 -34.13 -46.27 -22.37
CA THR A 413 -34.51 -45.76 -23.69
C THR A 413 -35.93 -45.17 -23.75
N GLU A 414 -36.15 -44.20 -24.66
CA GLU A 414 -37.32 -43.99 -25.58
C GLU A 414 -37.19 -42.55 -26.18
N ALA A 415 -36.82 -42.34 -27.46
CA ALA A 415 -37.63 -42.28 -28.71
C ALA A 415 -38.84 -41.31 -28.59
N SER A 416 -39.16 -40.34 -29.46
CA SER A 416 -38.92 -39.95 -30.86
C SER A 416 -39.10 -38.40 -30.95
N ASP A 417 -38.74 -37.59 -31.95
CA ASP A 417 -38.97 -37.66 -33.40
C ASP A 417 -38.02 -36.74 -34.17
N ALA A 418 -37.76 -37.15 -35.40
CA ALA A 418 -36.86 -36.54 -36.38
C ALA A 418 -37.56 -35.52 -37.29
N VAL A 419 -36.82 -34.53 -37.80
CA VAL A 419 -36.89 -34.16 -39.22
C VAL A 419 -35.48 -33.82 -39.73
N ASN A 420 -35.10 -34.60 -40.74
CA ASN A 420 -33.90 -34.58 -41.56
C ASN A 420 -34.16 -33.69 -42.79
N VAL A 421 -33.24 -32.82 -43.24
CA VAL A 421 -32.97 -32.59 -44.67
C VAL A 421 -31.52 -32.15 -44.87
N THR A 422 -30.89 -32.85 -45.82
CA THR A 422 -29.52 -32.89 -46.31
C THR A 422 -29.19 -31.92 -47.46
N ASN A 423 -27.88 -31.67 -47.64
CA ASN A 423 -27.13 -31.37 -48.88
C ASN A 423 -27.42 -30.01 -49.58
N THR A 424 -26.50 -29.32 -50.25
CA THR A 424 -25.47 -29.75 -51.22
C THR A 424 -24.43 -28.64 -51.42
N SER A 425 -23.18 -29.05 -51.67
CA SER A 425 -22.10 -28.29 -52.31
C SER A 425 -22.41 -27.98 -53.78
N THR A 426 -21.89 -26.85 -54.29
CA THR A 426 -21.59 -26.69 -55.72
C THR A 426 -20.40 -25.76 -55.92
N GLU A 427 -19.38 -26.27 -56.61
CA GLU A 427 -18.23 -25.56 -57.17
C GLU A 427 -18.64 -24.78 -58.43
N LEU A 428 -17.86 -23.73 -58.79
CA LEU A 428 -17.42 -23.55 -60.19
C LEU A 428 -16.19 -22.61 -60.29
N SER A 429 -15.12 -23.16 -60.88
CA SER A 429 -13.98 -22.49 -61.55
C SER A 429 -14.48 -21.62 -62.74
N THR A 430 -13.78 -20.66 -63.36
CA THR A 430 -12.35 -20.34 -63.64
C THR A 430 -12.35 -19.00 -64.39
N THR A 431 -11.31 -18.16 -64.28
CA THR A 431 -10.52 -17.72 -65.47
C THR A 431 -9.26 -16.97 -65.06
N THR A 432 -8.19 -17.36 -65.71
CA THR A 432 -6.79 -16.97 -65.59
C THR A 432 -6.48 -15.77 -66.49
N THR A 433 -5.66 -14.82 -66.03
CA THR A 433 -4.73 -14.07 -66.89
C THR A 433 -3.44 -13.82 -66.13
N ALA A 434 -2.36 -14.38 -66.67
CA ALA A 434 -0.99 -14.17 -66.23
C ALA A 434 -0.44 -12.86 -66.81
N ILE A 435 0.32 -12.12 -66.01
CA ILE A 435 1.39 -11.24 -66.48
C ILE A 435 2.63 -11.52 -65.61
N THR A 436 3.72 -11.78 -66.32
CA THR A 436 5.06 -12.18 -65.91
C THR A 436 5.91 -11.05 -65.30
N ASP A 437 6.72 -11.44 -64.30
CA ASP A 437 8.08 -11.01 -63.93
C ASP A 437 8.57 -9.58 -64.21
N THR A 438 9.03 -8.92 -63.13
CA THR A 438 10.39 -8.33 -63.09
C THR A 438 10.84 -8.07 -61.65
N THR A 439 11.78 -8.87 -61.17
CA THR A 439 12.61 -8.63 -59.99
C THR A 439 13.83 -7.79 -60.39
N THR A 440 14.04 -6.64 -59.74
CA THR A 440 15.37 -6.00 -59.62
C THR A 440 15.41 -5.05 -58.41
N THR A 441 16.16 -5.47 -57.39
CA THR A 441 17.17 -4.69 -56.63
C THR A 441 16.81 -3.33 -56.02
N THR A 442 16.72 -3.25 -54.68
CA THR A 442 17.11 -2.08 -53.85
C THR A 442 17.33 -2.50 -52.38
N THR A 443 18.56 -2.90 -52.04
CA THR A 443 19.06 -3.11 -50.67
C THR A 443 20.17 -2.13 -50.32
N THR A 444 19.93 -0.84 -50.56
CA THR A 444 20.88 0.24 -50.26
C THR A 444 20.13 1.53 -49.89
N THR A 445 19.44 1.54 -48.74
CA THR A 445 18.87 2.80 -48.19
C THR A 445 18.67 2.82 -46.66
N LEU A 446 18.82 1.71 -45.92
CA LEU A 446 18.58 1.72 -44.46
C LEU A 446 19.78 2.24 -43.66
N GLU A 447 21.01 1.88 -44.02
CA GLU A 447 22.23 2.40 -43.35
C GLU A 447 22.46 3.90 -43.63
N GLU A 448 22.07 4.38 -44.80
CA GLU A 448 22.17 5.81 -45.14
C GLU A 448 21.12 6.66 -44.40
N GLN A 449 19.96 6.08 -44.09
CA GLN A 449 18.92 6.74 -43.26
C GLN A 449 19.30 6.78 -41.77
N GLU A 450 19.98 5.74 -41.27
CA GLU A 450 20.47 5.69 -39.90
C GLU A 450 21.63 6.69 -39.68
N GLN A 451 22.55 6.81 -40.64
CA GLN A 451 23.62 7.81 -40.60
C GLN A 451 23.11 9.25 -40.72
N GLN A 452 22.05 9.50 -41.48
CA GLN A 452 21.45 10.84 -41.58
C GLN A 452 20.74 11.26 -40.28
N LEU A 453 20.14 10.32 -39.55
CA LEU A 453 19.47 10.62 -38.27
C LEU A 453 20.48 10.90 -37.15
N ASP A 454 21.57 10.14 -37.09
CA ASP A 454 22.66 10.39 -36.15
C ASP A 454 23.37 11.73 -36.43
N GLN A 455 23.54 12.07 -37.72
CA GLN A 455 24.12 13.34 -38.12
C GLN A 455 23.20 14.54 -37.77
N GLN A 456 21.87 14.38 -37.87
CA GLN A 456 20.92 15.40 -37.42
C GLN A 456 20.94 15.60 -35.90
N LEU A 457 21.02 14.52 -35.11
CA LEU A 457 21.11 14.60 -33.65
C LEU A 457 22.42 15.25 -33.18
N GLN A 458 23.52 15.01 -33.90
CA GLN A 458 24.81 15.64 -33.60
C GLN A 458 24.84 17.13 -33.97
N THR A 459 24.10 17.53 -35.00
CA THR A 459 24.01 18.95 -35.42
C THR A 459 23.19 19.78 -34.42
N ILE A 460 22.13 19.19 -33.84
CA ILE A 460 21.29 19.83 -32.80
C ILE A 460 22.07 20.02 -31.50
N SER A 461 22.90 19.04 -31.12
CA SER A 461 23.76 19.13 -29.94
C SER A 461 24.85 20.21 -30.06
N ILE A 462 25.29 20.54 -31.28
CA ILE A 462 26.31 21.57 -31.54
C ILE A 462 25.68 22.98 -31.58
N SER A 463 24.41 23.11 -32.01
CA SER A 463 23.70 24.39 -31.98
C SER A 463 23.37 24.86 -30.56
N GLU A 464 23.01 23.94 -29.64
CA GLU A 464 22.72 24.30 -28.24
C GLU A 464 23.99 24.73 -27.48
N SER A 465 25.16 24.14 -27.79
CA SER A 465 26.44 24.56 -27.21
C SER A 465 26.94 25.93 -27.68
N LYS A 466 26.41 26.46 -28.81
CA LYS A 466 26.76 27.80 -29.31
C LYS A 466 25.85 28.90 -28.79
N GLU A 467 24.60 28.59 -28.46
CA GLU A 467 23.68 29.58 -27.86
C GLU A 467 23.99 29.84 -26.37
N GLU A 468 24.63 28.91 -25.66
CA GLU A 468 25.06 29.13 -24.27
C GLU A 468 26.36 29.96 -24.13
N GLU A 469 27.23 30.02 -25.16
CA GLU A 469 28.44 30.86 -25.13
C GLU A 469 28.19 32.34 -25.50
N ASP A 470 27.13 32.66 -26.27
CA ASP A 470 26.82 34.03 -26.70
C ASP A 470 25.99 34.85 -25.70
N VAL A 471 25.49 34.25 -24.61
CA VAL A 471 24.67 34.94 -23.58
C VAL A 471 25.51 35.47 -22.41
N VAL A 472 26.80 35.12 -22.30
CA VAL A 472 27.67 35.52 -21.16
C VAL A 472 28.40 36.86 -21.39
N VAL A 473 28.28 37.48 -22.58
CA VAL A 473 28.97 38.75 -22.91
C VAL A 473 27.97 39.87 -23.17
N SER A 474 27.16 40.24 -22.18
CA SER A 474 26.47 41.55 -22.12
C SER A 474 25.77 41.71 -20.76
N ILE A 475 26.44 42.31 -19.78
CA ILE A 475 25.88 43.27 -18.78
C ILE A 475 27.09 43.75 -17.95
N SER A 476 27.64 44.89 -18.34
CA SER A 476 28.50 45.70 -17.48
C SER A 476 28.24 47.16 -17.81
N GLU A 477 28.08 47.96 -16.75
CA GLU A 477 27.95 49.44 -16.68
C GLU A 477 26.55 50.05 -16.85
N VAL A 478 25.89 50.38 -15.72
CA VAL A 478 25.33 51.73 -15.46
C VAL A 478 25.43 52.04 -13.95
N LYS A 479 25.74 53.31 -13.66
CA LYS A 479 26.22 53.94 -12.42
C LYS A 479 25.16 54.20 -11.33
N GLU A 480 25.72 54.43 -10.13
CA GLU A 480 25.25 55.11 -8.92
C GLU A 480 24.16 56.19 -9.09
N GLY A 481 23.26 56.27 -8.10
CA GLY A 481 22.49 57.48 -7.81
C GLY A 481 21.27 57.30 -6.91
N ASP A 482 21.43 57.73 -5.66
CA ASP A 482 20.44 58.25 -4.70
C ASP A 482 19.55 57.33 -3.84
N ALA A 483 19.62 57.67 -2.55
CA ALA A 483 19.01 57.06 -1.38
C ALA A 483 17.64 57.65 -1.07
N VAL A 484 16.68 56.82 -0.64
CA VAL A 484 15.55 57.23 0.21
C VAL A 484 15.12 56.07 1.13
N GLU A 485 15.39 56.28 2.42
CA GLU A 485 14.54 56.03 3.60
C GLU A 485 13.66 54.76 3.70
N MET A 486 13.98 53.94 4.72
CA MET A 486 13.06 53.00 5.36
C MET A 486 12.24 53.69 6.46
N PRO A 487 11.04 53.16 6.76
CA PRO A 487 10.62 53.06 8.15
C PRO A 487 10.23 51.62 8.54
N ALA A 488 10.49 51.33 9.82
CA ALA A 488 10.23 50.09 10.54
C ALA A 488 8.71 49.79 10.71
N PRO A 489 8.32 48.53 10.97
CA PRO A 489 6.96 48.20 11.38
C PRO A 489 6.79 48.32 12.91
N SER A 490 5.77 49.06 13.32
CA SER A 490 5.29 49.17 14.70
C SER A 490 4.20 48.14 15.00
N THR A 491 4.37 47.44 16.12
CA THR A 491 3.41 46.93 17.11
C THR A 491 1.89 46.95 16.82
N SER A 492 1.28 45.79 17.11
CA SER A 492 -0.14 45.40 17.30
C SER A 492 -0.97 46.34 18.22
N PRO A 493 -2.33 46.24 18.25
CA PRO A 493 -3.04 45.22 19.04
C PRO A 493 -4.44 44.74 18.53
N ASP A 494 -4.81 43.54 19.02
CA ASP A 494 -6.12 43.02 19.46
C ASP A 494 -7.42 43.07 18.62
N ALA A 495 -7.99 41.86 18.51
CA ALA A 495 -9.38 41.44 18.75
C ALA A 495 -10.43 41.41 17.61
N GLU A 496 -11.21 40.34 17.71
CA GLU A 496 -12.59 40.08 17.28
C GLU A 496 -12.82 38.97 16.24
N ASP A 497 -13.70 38.07 16.68
CA ASP A 497 -14.28 36.91 16.03
C ASP A 497 -14.97 37.28 14.71
N GLU A 498 -14.87 36.41 13.70
CA GLU A 498 -15.96 36.22 12.76
C GLU A 498 -15.90 34.82 12.12
N ASP A 499 -17.01 34.11 12.29
CA ASP A 499 -17.35 32.85 11.65
C ASP A 499 -17.15 32.91 10.13
N ASN A 500 -16.44 31.92 9.57
CA ASN A 500 -16.54 31.64 8.14
C ASN A 500 -16.69 30.14 7.88
N ASP A 501 -17.96 29.78 7.73
CA ASP A 501 -18.50 28.50 7.31
C ASP A 501 -18.18 28.30 5.80
N ALA A 502 -16.97 27.84 5.50
CA ALA A 502 -16.56 27.49 4.14
C ALA A 502 -16.84 26.02 3.88
N THR A 503 -17.97 25.76 3.21
CA THR A 503 -18.33 24.48 2.60
C THR A 503 -17.36 24.15 1.45
N PRO A 504 -16.65 23.01 1.46
CA PRO A 504 -15.99 22.52 0.26
C PRO A 504 -17.00 21.75 -0.60
N VAL A 505 -17.32 22.31 -1.77
CA VAL A 505 -18.05 21.62 -2.83
C VAL A 505 -17.14 20.53 -3.40
N VAL A 506 -17.38 19.28 -3.01
CA VAL A 506 -16.80 18.10 -3.65
C VAL A 506 -17.70 17.73 -4.84
N ILE A 507 -17.26 18.07 -6.05
CA ILE A 507 -17.90 17.63 -7.29
C ILE A 507 -17.45 16.19 -7.54
N PHE A 508 -18.36 15.23 -7.37
CA PHE A 508 -18.19 13.87 -7.87
C PHE A 508 -18.71 13.81 -9.31
N ASP A 509 -17.81 13.58 -10.26
CA ASP A 509 -18.19 13.20 -11.62
C ASP A 509 -18.87 11.82 -11.59
N LYS A 510 -20.00 11.73 -12.29
CA LYS A 510 -20.88 10.56 -12.37
C LYS A 510 -20.16 9.34 -12.98
N PRO A 511 -20.58 8.11 -12.64
CA PRO A 511 -20.05 6.91 -13.26
C PRO A 511 -20.53 6.79 -14.72
N PHE A 512 -19.60 6.51 -15.62
CA PHE A 512 -19.90 6.07 -16.98
C PHE A 512 -20.71 4.77 -16.93
N SER A 513 -21.83 4.77 -17.64
CA SER A 513 -22.64 3.58 -17.91
C SER A 513 -22.12 2.93 -19.20
N LEU A 514 -21.87 1.62 -19.11
CA LEU A 514 -21.64 0.59 -20.15
C LEU A 514 -20.71 0.93 -21.33
#